data_AF-A0A1V3FI63-F1
#
_entry.id   AF-A0A1V3FI63-F1
#
_cell.length_a   1.000
_cell.length_b   1.000
_cell.length_c   1.000
_cell.angle_alpha   90.00
_cell.angle_beta   90.00
_cell.angle_gamma   90.00
#
_symmetry.space_group_name_H-M   'P 1'
#
loop_
_entity.id
_entity.type
_entity.pdbx_description
1 polymer ?
#
loop_
_entity_poly.entity_id
_entity_poly.type
_entity_poly.pdbx_seq_one_letter_code
_entity_poly.pdbx_strand_id
1 'polypeptide(L)'
;MKEQHDIQKIIKIIVGALSEYYQKGAAEDAKKSSPPIKCRKKYGVYAILCKGSNRIYIGKGNLYNRYSNHWSNAKTQKHICKELQNDWNKYGQESFEFIPIFQTDNPNDEEINHLESQLIDLTHATDPRFGYNKNKGPEKFTFPNLVLTFKPID
;
A
#
# COMPACT_ATOMS: atom_id res chain seq x y z
N MET A 1 -18.02 -14.70 -4.55
CA MET A 1 -17.91 -14.16 -3.17
C MET A 1 -16.80 -14.82 -2.37
N LYS A 2 -16.69 -16.15 -2.33
CA LYS A 2 -15.63 -16.87 -1.61
C LYS A 2 -14.22 -16.54 -2.12
N GLU A 3 -14.02 -16.62 -3.44
CA GLU A 3 -12.77 -16.26 -4.12
C GLU A 3 -12.29 -14.82 -3.84
N GLN A 4 -13.21 -13.84 -3.88
CA GLN A 4 -12.89 -12.45 -3.57
C GLN A 4 -12.48 -12.23 -2.11
N HIS A 5 -13.12 -12.95 -1.18
CA HIS A 5 -12.77 -12.90 0.25
C HIS A 5 -11.41 -13.55 0.53
N ASP A 6 -11.10 -14.65 -0.16
CA ASP A 6 -9.85 -15.39 0.02
C ASP A 6 -8.65 -14.60 -0.54
N ILE A 7 -8.79 -13.99 -1.72
CA ILE A 7 -7.78 -13.07 -2.28
C ILE A 7 -7.53 -11.89 -1.32
N GLN A 8 -8.58 -11.32 -0.72
CA GLN A 8 -8.44 -10.19 0.21
C GLN A 8 -7.76 -10.56 1.53
N LYS A 9 -7.97 -11.78 2.02
CA LYS A 9 -7.19 -12.31 3.16
C LYS A 9 -5.72 -12.46 2.80
N ILE A 10 -5.41 -12.99 1.63
CA ILE A 10 -4.04 -13.16 1.14
C ILE A 10 -3.35 -11.79 1.01
N ILE A 11 -4.02 -10.79 0.44
CA ILE A 11 -3.51 -9.42 0.33
C ILE A 11 -3.15 -8.85 1.71
N LYS A 12 -4.06 -8.97 2.68
CA LYS A 12 -3.82 -8.49 4.06
C LYS A 12 -2.61 -9.18 4.70
N ILE A 13 -2.48 -10.49 4.51
CA ILE A 13 -1.34 -11.27 5.01
C ILE A 13 -0.03 -10.80 4.38
N ILE A 14 0.00 -10.67 3.05
CA ILE A 14 1.19 -10.24 2.31
C ILE A 14 1.62 -8.83 2.72
N VAL A 15 0.68 -7.88 2.74
CA VAL A 15 0.97 -6.49 3.12
C VAL A 15 1.45 -6.40 4.56
N GLY A 16 0.82 -7.14 5.48
CA GLY A 16 1.23 -7.22 6.89
C GLY A 16 2.64 -7.80 7.04
N ALA A 17 2.90 -8.96 6.41
CA ALA A 17 4.19 -9.63 6.49
C ALA A 17 5.33 -8.78 5.91
N LEU A 18 5.11 -8.11 4.79
CA LEU A 18 6.10 -7.22 4.18
C LEU A 18 6.37 -5.99 5.07
N SER A 19 5.32 -5.36 5.62
CA SER A 19 5.48 -4.23 6.53
C SER A 19 6.29 -4.64 7.77
N GLU A 20 5.97 -5.78 8.39
CA GLU A 20 6.72 -6.30 9.54
C GLU A 20 8.17 -6.64 9.20
N TYR A 21 8.42 -7.27 8.06
CA TYR A 21 9.78 -7.61 7.60
C TYR A 21 10.66 -6.36 7.51
N TYR A 22 10.18 -5.29 6.87
CA TYR A 22 10.94 -4.05 6.75
C TYR A 22 11.02 -3.24 8.04
N GLN A 23 10.01 -3.34 8.92
CA GLN A 23 10.07 -2.72 10.25
C GLN A 23 11.09 -3.43 11.17
N LYS A 24 11.23 -4.76 11.08
CA LYS A 24 12.25 -5.52 11.82
C LYS A 24 13.67 -5.15 11.40
N GLY A 25 13.87 -4.79 10.14
CA GLY A 25 15.13 -4.19 9.66
C GLY A 25 15.35 -2.73 10.11
N ALA A 26 14.30 -2.04 10.57
CA ALA A 26 14.31 -0.64 11.00
C ALA A 26 14.13 -0.46 12.52
N ALA A 27 14.21 -1.54 13.29
CA ALA A 27 14.01 -1.55 14.73
C ALA A 27 15.21 -0.95 15.49
N GLU A 28 15.42 0.35 15.34
CA GLU A 28 15.97 1.17 16.42
C GLU A 28 15.04 2.31 16.84
N ASP A 29 14.07 2.77 16.03
CA ASP A 29 13.33 3.99 16.40
C ASP A 29 11.80 3.91 16.30
N ALA A 30 11.21 3.98 17.51
CA ALA A 30 10.00 4.73 17.86
C ALA A 30 8.67 3.98 18.05
N LYS A 31 8.16 4.08 19.29
CA LYS A 31 6.79 3.77 19.74
C LYS A 31 5.83 4.97 19.56
N LYS A 32 4.60 4.61 19.15
CA LYS A 32 3.23 5.18 19.33
C LYS A 32 2.86 6.66 19.00
N SER A 33 1.72 6.72 18.27
CA SER A 33 0.68 7.75 18.01
C SER A 33 1.04 9.14 17.46
N SER A 34 0.22 9.60 16.49
CA SER A 34 0.47 10.61 15.42
C SER A 34 0.83 9.90 14.09
N PRO A 35 0.79 10.56 12.90
CA PRO A 35 0.65 9.85 11.61
C PRO A 35 1.65 8.70 11.53
N PRO A 36 1.33 7.59 10.85
CA PRO A 36 2.12 6.35 10.93
C PRO A 36 3.62 6.50 10.57
N ILE A 37 4.05 7.72 10.23
CA ILE A 37 5.39 8.11 9.86
C ILE A 37 5.75 9.41 10.61
N LYS A 38 6.62 9.31 11.61
CA LYS A 38 7.19 10.47 12.32
C LYS A 38 8.24 11.21 11.46
N CYS A 39 8.89 10.53 10.52
CA CYS A 39 9.98 11.09 9.74
C CYS A 39 9.50 11.69 8.41
N ARG A 40 9.68 13.01 8.26
CA ARG A 40 9.33 13.76 7.04
C ARG A 40 10.20 13.45 5.83
N LYS A 41 11.31 12.72 5.99
CA LYS A 41 12.28 12.43 4.92
C LYS A 41 12.16 11.04 4.32
N LYS A 42 11.41 10.13 4.94
CA LYS A 42 11.31 8.75 4.46
C LYS A 42 10.56 8.68 3.14
N TYR A 43 11.20 8.07 2.15
CA TYR A 43 10.63 7.73 0.85
C TYR A 43 10.39 6.22 0.80
N GLY A 44 9.41 5.76 0.02
CA GLY A 44 9.26 4.34 -0.25
C GLY A 44 7.90 3.99 -0.81
N VAL A 45 7.41 2.78 -0.51
CA VAL A 45 6.14 2.22 -1.01
C VAL A 45 5.15 2.08 0.14
N TYR A 46 3.88 2.39 -0.12
CA TYR A 46 2.78 2.30 0.83
C TYR A 46 1.52 1.72 0.19
N ALA A 47 0.60 1.29 1.06
CA ALA A 47 -0.77 0.98 0.71
C ALA A 47 -1.76 1.93 1.40
N ILE A 48 -2.89 2.19 0.74
CA ILE A 48 -4.10 2.73 1.36
C ILE A 48 -5.18 1.67 1.23
N LEU A 49 -5.66 1.16 2.36
CA LEU A 49 -6.69 0.12 2.43
C LEU A 49 -8.01 0.72 2.91
N CYS A 50 -9.10 0.50 2.17
CA CYS A 50 -10.45 0.73 2.68
C CYS A 50 -10.98 -0.56 3.30
N LYS A 51 -11.18 -0.60 4.61
CA LYS A 51 -11.74 -1.76 5.33
C LYS A 51 -13.20 -2.04 4.95
N GLY A 52 -13.96 -1.00 4.57
CA GLY A 52 -15.37 -1.10 4.20
C GLY A 52 -15.58 -1.81 2.85
N SER A 53 -14.75 -1.52 1.85
CA SER A 53 -14.81 -2.16 0.53
C SER A 53 -13.78 -3.27 0.32
N ASN A 54 -12.78 -3.40 1.20
CA ASN A 54 -11.57 -4.19 1.03
C ASN A 54 -10.80 -3.85 -0.26
N ARG A 55 -10.87 -2.61 -0.74
CA ARG A 55 -10.08 -2.16 -1.89
C ARG A 55 -8.79 -1.53 -1.45
N ILE A 56 -7.73 -1.75 -2.24
CA ILE A 56 -6.39 -1.26 -1.97
C ILE A 56 -5.88 -0.30 -3.05
N TYR A 57 -5.15 0.72 -2.64
CA TYR A 57 -4.32 1.56 -3.51
C TYR A 57 -2.87 1.34 -3.12
N ILE A 58 -2.01 1.10 -4.10
CA ILE A 58 -0.56 1.03 -3.90
C ILE A 58 0.07 2.28 -4.51
N GLY A 59 0.98 2.89 -3.78
CA GLY A 59 1.73 4.04 -4.29
C GLY A 59 3.14 4.12 -3.72
N LYS A 60 3.98 4.91 -4.38
CA LYS A 60 5.29 5.32 -3.87
C LYS A 60 5.41 6.83 -3.61
N GLY A 61 6.38 7.23 -2.80
CA GLY A 61 6.71 8.63 -2.59
C GLY A 61 7.32 8.91 -1.23
N ASN A 62 7.52 10.21 -0.95
CA ASN A 62 7.73 10.68 0.41
C ASN A 62 6.49 10.36 1.24
N LEU A 63 6.63 9.47 2.19
CA LEU A 63 5.49 8.79 2.78
C LEU A 63 4.67 9.71 3.70
N TYR A 64 5.33 10.63 4.42
CA TYR A 64 4.64 11.66 5.21
C TYR A 64 3.79 12.58 4.32
N ASN A 65 4.38 13.08 3.23
CA ASN A 65 3.67 13.94 2.29
C ASN A 65 2.53 13.20 1.59
N ARG A 66 2.73 11.93 1.23
CA ARG A 66 1.69 11.09 0.63
C ARG A 66 0.52 10.91 1.57
N TYR A 67 0.76 10.51 2.83
CA TYR A 67 -0.30 10.40 3.83
C TYR A 67 -1.08 11.72 3.95
N SER A 68 -0.37 12.83 4.18
CA SER A 68 -0.99 14.16 4.37
C SER A 68 -1.83 14.57 3.16
N ASN A 69 -1.30 14.41 1.95
CA ASN A 69 -1.98 14.80 0.72
C ASN A 69 -3.22 13.93 0.45
N HIS A 70 -3.10 12.61 0.58
CA HIS A 70 -4.23 11.70 0.38
C HIS A 70 -5.37 12.00 1.38
N TRP A 71 -5.05 12.14 2.67
CA TRP A 71 -6.06 12.43 3.71
C TRP A 71 -6.68 13.82 3.54
N SER A 72 -5.88 14.86 3.31
CA SER A 72 -6.38 16.23 3.13
C SER A 72 -7.26 16.36 1.89
N ASN A 73 -6.83 15.77 0.77
CA ASN A 73 -7.61 15.78 -0.46
C ASN A 73 -8.92 15.00 -0.30
N ALA A 74 -8.90 13.83 0.35
CA ALA A 74 -10.11 13.05 0.59
C ALA A 74 -11.10 13.79 1.50
N LYS A 75 -10.61 14.44 2.56
CA LYS A 75 -11.42 15.28 3.46
C LYS A 75 -12.05 16.47 2.73
N THR A 76 -11.34 17.06 1.77
CA THR A 76 -11.78 18.24 1.03
C THR A 76 -12.45 17.91 -0.31
N GLN A 77 -12.80 16.64 -0.58
CA GLN A 77 -13.46 16.19 -1.81
C GLN A 77 -12.65 16.43 -3.09
N LYS A 78 -11.32 16.43 -2.99
CA LYS A 78 -10.38 16.75 -4.07
C LYS A 78 -9.44 15.59 -4.38
N HIS A 79 -9.76 14.37 -3.93
CA HIS A 79 -8.89 13.23 -4.17
C HIS A 79 -8.84 12.86 -5.66
N ILE A 80 -7.63 12.67 -6.20
CA ILE A 80 -7.41 12.42 -7.64
C ILE A 80 -8.05 11.10 -8.11
N CYS A 81 -8.05 10.07 -7.26
CA CYS A 81 -8.78 8.83 -7.52
C CYS A 81 -10.23 9.01 -7.05
N LYS A 82 -11.15 9.12 -8.02
CA LYS A 82 -12.59 9.30 -7.77
C LYS A 82 -13.20 8.11 -7.05
N GLU A 83 -12.76 6.89 -7.36
CA GLU A 83 -13.28 5.68 -6.71
C GLU A 83 -12.89 5.63 -5.23
N LEU A 84 -11.65 6.03 -4.90
CA LEU A 84 -11.22 6.16 -3.51
C LEU A 84 -12.01 7.25 -2.80
N GLN A 85 -12.23 8.40 -3.44
CA GLN A 85 -13.08 9.47 -2.89
C GLN A 85 -14.51 8.97 -2.60
N ASN A 86 -15.10 8.20 -3.51
CA ASN A 86 -16.44 7.66 -3.34
C ASN A 86 -16.51 6.71 -2.15
N ASP A 87 -15.54 5.80 -2.02
CA ASP A 87 -15.47 4.91 -0.86
C ASP A 87 -15.18 5.68 0.44
N TRP A 88 -14.38 6.75 0.39
CA TRP A 88 -14.15 7.65 1.53
C TRP A 88 -15.43 8.32 1.99
N ASN A 89 -16.22 8.83 1.06
CA ASN A 89 -17.52 9.44 1.35
C ASN A 89 -18.52 8.44 1.92
N LYS A 90 -18.45 7.20 1.44
CA LYS A 90 -19.37 6.12 1.83
C LYS A 90 -19.05 5.52 3.19
N TYR A 91 -17.78 5.24 3.48
CA TYR A 91 -17.36 4.46 4.64
C TYR A 91 -16.67 5.29 5.73
N GLY A 92 -16.42 6.58 5.48
CA GLY A 92 -15.76 7.45 6.46
C GLY A 92 -14.25 7.25 6.54
N GLN A 93 -13.55 8.24 7.10
CA GLN A 93 -12.10 8.27 7.24
C GLN A 93 -11.58 7.11 8.10
N GLU A 94 -12.30 6.73 9.13
CA GLU A 94 -11.98 5.65 10.08
C GLU A 94 -11.94 4.26 9.44
N SER A 95 -12.57 4.12 8.27
CA SER A 95 -12.51 2.91 7.46
C SER A 95 -11.24 2.82 6.62
N PHE A 96 -10.42 3.87 6.56
CA PHE A 96 -9.18 3.89 5.77
C PHE A 96 -7.94 3.73 6.64
N GLU A 97 -6.99 2.96 6.14
CA GLU A 97 -5.70 2.73 6.79
C GLU A 97 -4.57 3.04 5.82
N PHE A 98 -3.58 3.80 6.28
CA PHE A 98 -2.34 4.05 5.55
C PHE A 98 -1.25 3.14 6.10
N ILE A 99 -0.71 2.30 5.23
CA ILE A 99 0.22 1.23 5.61
C ILE A 99 1.54 1.47 4.88
N PRO A 100 2.59 1.95 5.58
CA PRO A 100 3.93 1.98 5.03
C PRO A 100 4.42 0.53 4.83
N ILE A 101 4.83 0.17 3.61
CA ILE A 101 5.32 -1.16 3.27
C ILE A 101 6.85 -1.17 3.28
N PHE A 102 7.47 -0.19 2.62
CA PHE A 102 8.91 -0.03 2.54
C PHE A 102 9.29 1.43 2.77
N GLN A 103 10.38 1.68 3.51
CA GLN A 103 10.88 3.02 3.80
C GLN A 103 12.41 3.07 3.69
N THR A 104 12.94 4.11 3.07
CA THR A 104 14.38 4.37 2.94
C THR A 104 14.64 5.87 3.01
N ASP A 105 15.84 6.25 3.48
CA ASP A 105 16.35 7.63 3.35
C ASP A 105 17.15 7.83 2.05
N ASN A 106 17.55 6.73 1.40
CA ASN A 106 18.32 6.71 0.16
C ASN A 106 17.48 6.00 -0.91
N PRO A 107 16.54 6.70 -1.57
CA PRO A 107 15.67 6.08 -2.55
C PRO A 107 16.44 5.61 -3.78
N ASN A 108 16.33 4.33 -4.09
CA ASN A 108 16.65 3.78 -5.39
C ASN A 108 15.35 3.67 -6.19
N ASP A 109 15.21 4.51 -7.22
CA ASP A 109 13.98 4.57 -8.02
C ASP A 109 13.66 3.23 -8.68
N GLU A 110 14.66 2.47 -9.13
CA GLU A 110 14.45 1.17 -9.78
C GLU A 110 13.84 0.16 -8.80
N GLU A 111 14.44 0.01 -7.61
CA GLU A 111 13.94 -0.89 -6.56
C GLU A 111 12.52 -0.51 -6.10
N ILE A 112 12.28 0.79 -5.91
CA ILE A 112 10.98 1.30 -5.45
C ILE A 112 9.92 1.10 -6.55
N ASN A 113 10.24 1.42 -7.80
CA ASN A 113 9.36 1.20 -8.95
C ASN A 113 9.00 -0.27 -9.08
N HIS A 114 9.99 -1.13 -8.89
CA HIS A 114 9.81 -2.56 -9.01
C HIS A 114 8.91 -3.11 -7.90
N LEU A 115 9.18 -2.75 -6.64
CA LEU A 115 8.35 -3.14 -5.50
C LEU A 115 6.91 -2.65 -5.64
N GLU A 116 6.70 -1.39 -6.04
CA GLU A 116 5.36 -0.84 -6.31
C GLU A 116 4.63 -1.66 -7.38
N SER A 117 5.30 -1.98 -8.48
CA SER A 117 4.73 -2.75 -9.60
C SER A 117 4.33 -4.16 -9.16
N GLN A 118 5.23 -4.86 -8.44
CA GLN A 118 4.93 -6.21 -7.93
C GLN A 118 3.74 -6.21 -6.97
N LEU A 119 3.67 -5.22 -6.07
CA LEU A 119 2.55 -5.10 -5.14
C LEU A 119 1.24 -4.82 -5.86
N ILE A 120 1.24 -3.95 -6.87
CA ILE A 120 0.05 -3.69 -7.70
C ILE A 120 -0.46 -4.98 -8.34
N ASP A 121 0.43 -5.78 -8.93
CA ASP A 121 0.07 -7.03 -9.59
C ASP A 121 -0.41 -8.08 -8.56
N LEU A 122 0.35 -8.29 -7.49
CA LEU A 122 0.07 -9.28 -6.45
C LEU A 122 -1.23 -9.00 -5.69
N THR A 123 -1.59 -7.73 -5.52
CA THR A 123 -2.84 -7.34 -4.85
C THR A 123 -3.98 -7.06 -5.83
N HIS A 124 -3.78 -7.27 -7.12
CA HIS A 124 -4.75 -6.92 -8.17
C HIS A 124 -5.26 -5.48 -8.05
N ALA A 125 -4.39 -4.54 -7.68
CA ALA A 125 -4.80 -3.17 -7.33
C ALA A 125 -5.42 -2.41 -8.52
N THR A 126 -5.21 -2.89 -9.76
CA THR A 126 -5.83 -2.34 -10.98
C THR A 126 -7.23 -2.85 -11.27
N ASP A 127 -7.63 -3.97 -10.67
CA ASP A 127 -8.98 -4.50 -10.83
C ASP A 127 -9.93 -3.72 -9.90
N PRO A 128 -10.99 -3.07 -10.41
CA PRO A 128 -11.92 -2.29 -9.60
C PRO A 128 -12.60 -3.07 -8.47
N ARG A 129 -12.63 -4.41 -8.53
CA ARG A 129 -13.17 -5.26 -7.46
C ARG A 129 -12.24 -5.34 -6.24
N PHE A 130 -10.95 -5.10 -6.45
CA PHE A 130 -9.90 -5.32 -5.45
C PHE A 130 -9.06 -4.08 -5.16
N GLY A 131 -9.03 -3.07 -6.04
CA GLY A 131 -8.23 -1.88 -5.83
C GLY A 131 -8.63 -0.63 -6.60
N TYR A 132 -7.80 0.39 -6.45
CA TYR A 132 -8.01 1.76 -6.93
C TYR A 132 -7.00 2.22 -7.99
N ASN A 133 -5.90 1.49 -8.19
CA ASN A 133 -4.88 1.85 -9.18
C ASN A 133 -5.49 1.80 -10.60
N LYS A 134 -5.06 2.71 -11.48
CA LYS A 134 -5.58 2.78 -12.87
C LYS A 134 -4.65 2.14 -13.89
N ASN A 135 -3.36 2.16 -13.60
CA ASN A 135 -2.31 1.59 -14.44
C ASN A 135 -1.50 0.60 -13.60
N LYS A 136 -0.90 -0.38 -14.28
CA LYS A 136 0.16 -1.19 -13.68
C LYS A 136 1.38 -0.32 -13.39
N GLY A 137 2.22 -0.74 -12.43
CA GLY A 137 3.54 -0.15 -12.27
C GLY A 137 4.40 -0.34 -13.54
N PRO A 138 5.59 0.28 -13.62
CA PRO A 138 6.47 0.13 -14.78
C PRO A 138 6.79 -1.35 -15.04
N GLU A 139 6.90 -1.73 -16.33
CA GLU A 139 7.07 -3.12 -16.74
C GLU A 139 8.47 -3.68 -16.38
N LYS A 140 8.44 -4.79 -15.62
CA LYS A 140 9.41 -5.90 -15.48
C LYS A 140 10.89 -5.56 -15.17
N PHE A 141 11.27 -5.92 -13.94
CA PHE A 141 12.58 -6.48 -13.60
C PHE A 141 12.33 -7.73 -12.73
N THR A 142 13.30 -8.61 -12.52
CA THR A 142 13.18 -9.76 -11.60
C THR A 142 14.23 -9.58 -10.52
N PHE A 143 13.84 -9.65 -9.24
CA PHE A 143 14.82 -9.64 -8.15
C PHE A 143 15.72 -10.88 -8.24
N PRO A 144 17.06 -10.71 -8.30
CA PRO A 144 17.93 -11.78 -7.86
C PRO A 144 17.75 -11.86 -6.33
N ASN A 145 17.09 -12.92 -5.86
CA ASN A 145 17.04 -13.39 -4.45
C ASN A 145 15.78 -13.12 -3.59
N LEU A 146 14.63 -12.72 -4.15
CA LEU A 146 13.35 -12.84 -3.42
C LEU A 146 12.50 -13.97 -4.01
N VAL A 147 12.69 -15.20 -3.51
CA VAL A 147 11.80 -16.31 -3.84
C VAL A 147 10.62 -16.28 -2.89
N LEU A 148 9.51 -15.66 -3.30
CA LEU A 148 8.22 -15.84 -2.64
C LEU A 148 7.65 -17.20 -3.05
N THR A 149 8.02 -18.27 -2.36
CA THR A 149 7.36 -19.57 -2.54
C THR A 149 5.97 -19.53 -1.91
N PHE A 150 4.93 -19.34 -2.72
CA PHE A 150 3.57 -19.62 -2.30
C PHE A 150 3.33 -21.12 -2.48
N LYS A 151 3.05 -21.84 -1.39
CA LYS A 151 2.51 -23.20 -1.51
C LYS A 151 1.09 -23.11 -2.07
N PRO A 152 0.68 -24.02 -2.98
CA PRO A 152 -0.72 -24.14 -3.36
C PRO A 152 -1.56 -24.33 -2.09
N ILE A 153 -2.70 -23.65 -2.03
CA ILE A 153 -3.70 -23.93 -1.03
C ILE A 153 -4.42 -25.19 -1.54
N ASP A 154 -4.19 -26.32 -0.88
CA ASP A 154 -4.95 -27.56 -1.07
C ASP A 154 -6.42 -27.39 -0.66
#